data_AF-A0AAD1A639-F1
#
_entry.id   AF-A0AAD1A639-F1
#
_cell.length_a   1.000
_cell.length_b   1.000
_cell.length_c   1.000
_cell.angle_alpha   90.00
_cell.angle_beta   90.00
_cell.angle_gamma   90.00
#
_symmetry.space_group_name_H-M   'P 1'
#
loop_
_entity.id
_entity.type
_entity.pdbx_description
1 polymer ?
#
loop_
_entity_poly.entity_id
_entity_poly.type
_entity_poly.pdbx_seq_one_letter_code
_entity_poly.pdbx_strand_id
1 'polypeptide(L)'
;MAFDRPAFRISFVNEVSEEDFIKAVHQTLEAINTGILRDRTGSVIHKIDLGGKSGLEKWGREMDEVAVALEQMMRRYQAGIAEKKFRQFEYEGKFILPEVDKPFGDHMDDLKITTLEKMNVVLAKAKLDPLPVELGRDVWRPRNPSKPPS
;
A
#
# COMPACT_ATOMS: atom_id res chain seq x y z
N MET A 1 8.50 2.18 9.21
CA MET A 1 7.92 0.85 8.88
C MET A 1 7.40 0.86 7.43
N ALA A 2 7.29 -0.29 6.77
CA ALA A 2 6.77 -0.37 5.40
C ALA A 2 5.34 0.22 5.26
N PHE A 3 4.53 0.09 6.32
CA PHE A 3 3.19 0.67 6.43
C PHE A 3 3.14 2.17 6.78
N ASP A 4 4.28 2.83 7.00
CA ASP A 4 4.32 4.30 7.19
C ASP A 4 4.32 5.05 5.85
N ARG A 5 4.37 4.33 4.72
CA ARG A 5 4.36 4.93 3.40
C ARG A 5 3.01 5.62 3.15
N PRO A 6 2.99 6.77 2.45
CA PRO A 6 1.75 7.46 2.07
C PRO A 6 0.72 6.54 1.40
N ALA A 7 1.18 5.59 0.59
CA ALA A 7 0.36 4.57 -0.07
C ALA A 7 -0.59 3.78 0.87
N PHE A 8 -0.25 3.61 2.15
CA PHE A 8 -1.12 2.94 3.12
C PHE A 8 -1.93 3.91 3.99
N ARG A 9 -1.60 5.20 3.96
CA ARG A 9 -2.20 6.22 4.84
C ARG A 9 -3.11 7.19 4.11
N ILE A 10 -3.14 7.18 2.78
CA ILE A 10 -3.96 8.08 1.97
C ILE A 10 -5.07 7.25 1.32
N SER A 11 -6.27 7.83 1.26
CA SER A 11 -7.39 7.24 0.52
C SER A 11 -7.02 6.98 -0.95
N PHE A 12 -7.45 5.85 -1.50
CA PHE A 12 -7.13 5.40 -2.84
C PHE A 12 -7.64 6.37 -3.91
N VAL A 13 -8.79 7.05 -3.67
CA VAL A 13 -9.28 8.09 -4.59
C VAL A 13 -8.38 9.34 -4.61
N ASN A 14 -7.54 9.50 -3.59
CA ASN A 14 -6.56 10.57 -3.47
C ASN A 14 -5.14 10.06 -3.72
N GLU A 15 -4.97 8.79 -4.10
CA GLU A 15 -3.65 8.21 -4.35
C GLU A 15 -3.05 8.89 -5.58
N VAL A 16 -1.92 9.57 -5.35
CA VAL A 16 -1.30 10.42 -6.35
C VAL A 16 -0.39 9.60 -7.26
N SER A 17 0.17 8.50 -6.77
CA SER A 17 1.23 7.77 -7.47
C SER A 17 0.92 6.29 -7.48
N GLU A 18 0.46 5.80 -8.62
CA GLU A 18 0.22 4.38 -8.85
C GLU A 18 1.49 3.56 -8.58
N GLU A 19 2.62 4.05 -9.10
CA GLU A 19 3.90 3.37 -8.97
C GLU A 19 4.30 3.25 -7.49
N ASP A 20 4.13 4.32 -6.71
CA ASP A 20 4.43 4.28 -5.28
C ASP A 20 3.51 3.34 -4.51
N PHE A 21 2.23 3.24 -4.90
CA PHE A 21 1.26 2.31 -4.34
C PHE A 21 1.66 0.86 -4.62
N ILE A 22 1.86 0.49 -5.88
CA ILE A 22 2.24 -0.88 -6.28
C ILE A 22 3.57 -1.27 -5.62
N LYS A 23 4.57 -0.38 -5.67
CA LYS A 23 5.87 -0.62 -5.00
C LYS A 23 5.70 -0.80 -3.50
N ALA A 24 4.80 -0.04 -2.85
CA ALA A 24 4.56 -0.18 -1.42
C ALA A 24 4.04 -1.56 -1.07
N VAL A 25 3.03 -2.02 -1.79
CA VAL A 25 2.43 -3.32 -1.53
C VAL A 25 3.42 -4.46 -1.80
N HIS A 26 4.11 -4.43 -2.94
CA HIS A 26 5.09 -5.46 -3.31
C HIS A 26 6.28 -5.52 -2.35
N GLN A 27 6.90 -4.39 -2.02
CA GLN A 27 8.05 -4.38 -1.11
C GLN A 27 7.66 -4.79 0.31
N THR A 28 6.43 -4.46 0.74
CA THR A 28 5.92 -4.92 2.04
C THR A 28 5.72 -6.43 2.04
N LEU A 29 5.13 -6.98 0.98
CA LEU A 29 4.94 -8.41 0.82
C LEU A 29 6.28 -9.17 0.77
N GLU A 30 7.27 -8.64 0.03
CA GLU A 30 8.64 -9.18 0.01
C GLU A 30 9.25 -9.19 1.42
N ALA A 31 9.14 -8.08 2.15
CA ALA A 31 9.68 -7.97 3.50
C ALA A 31 9.02 -8.96 4.48
N ILE A 32 7.71 -9.14 4.40
CA ILE A 32 6.98 -10.12 5.21
C ILE A 32 7.43 -11.54 4.86
N ASN A 33 7.53 -11.88 3.57
CA ASN A 33 7.82 -13.23 3.13
C ASN A 33 9.29 -13.63 3.32
N THR A 34 10.22 -12.70 3.19
CA THR A 34 11.67 -12.99 3.15
C THR A 34 12.43 -12.44 4.36
N GLY A 35 11.83 -11.52 5.11
CA GLY A 35 12.51 -10.76 6.17
C GLY A 35 13.46 -9.68 5.63
N ILE A 36 13.50 -9.42 4.33
CA ILE A 36 14.37 -8.42 3.70
C ILE A 36 13.58 -7.14 3.45
N LEU A 37 13.96 -6.06 4.13
CA LEU A 37 13.42 -4.73 3.89
C LEU A 37 14.34 -3.96 2.93
N ARG A 38 13.75 -3.40 1.88
CA ARG A 38 14.45 -2.57 0.88
C ARG A 38 13.96 -1.13 0.90
N ASP A 39 14.83 -0.22 0.46
CA ASP A 39 14.46 1.16 0.19
C ASP A 39 13.72 1.29 -1.17
N ARG A 40 13.37 2.52 -1.53
CA ARG A 40 12.66 2.81 -2.79
C ARG A 40 13.50 2.53 -4.05
N THR A 41 14.83 2.44 -3.91
CA THR A 41 15.77 2.13 -5.00
C THR A 41 16.05 0.63 -5.12
N GLY A 42 15.55 -0.18 -4.18
CA GLY A 42 15.79 -1.62 -4.12
C GLY A 42 17.00 -2.02 -3.28
N SER A 43 17.71 -1.07 -2.68
CA SER A 43 18.83 -1.35 -1.79
C SER A 43 18.34 -1.95 -0.48
N VAL A 44 19.05 -2.97 0.03
CA VAL A 44 18.68 -3.60 1.31
C VAL A 44 18.94 -2.62 2.45
N ILE A 45 17.88 -2.28 3.20
CA ILE A 45 17.97 -1.49 4.43
C ILE A 45 18.22 -2.42 5.62
N HIS A 46 17.52 -3.56 5.66
CA HIS A 46 17.56 -4.46 6.80
C HIS A 46 17.23 -5.90 6.37
N LYS A 47 17.79 -6.87 7.09
CA LYS A 47 17.49 -8.29 6.90
C LYS A 47 17.27 -8.95 8.25
N ILE A 48 16.18 -9.68 8.37
CA ILE A 48 15.87 -10.53 9.53
C ILE A 48 16.41 -11.93 9.23
N ASP A 49 17.32 -12.43 10.07
CA ASP A 49 17.99 -13.72 9.87
C ASP A 49 17.06 -14.94 9.93
N LEU A 50 15.85 -14.77 10.48
CA LEU A 50 14.83 -15.81 10.58
C LEU A 50 14.12 -16.11 9.25
N GLY A 51 14.45 -15.43 8.15
CA GLY A 51 13.88 -15.74 6.82
C GLY A 51 12.42 -15.32 6.64
N GLY A 52 11.98 -14.26 7.33
CA GLY A 52 10.63 -13.72 7.21
C GLY A 52 9.58 -14.45 8.05
N LYS A 53 8.32 -14.41 7.61
CA LYS A 53 7.18 -14.96 8.35
C LYS A 53 7.32 -16.45 8.69
N SER A 54 8.03 -17.23 7.88
CA SER A 54 8.25 -18.67 8.11
C SER A 54 9.16 -18.96 9.31
N GLY A 55 10.04 -18.04 9.71
CA GLY A 55 10.85 -18.20 10.92
C GLY A 55 10.29 -17.49 12.15
N LEU A 56 9.12 -16.85 12.03
CA LEU A 56 8.44 -16.21 13.15
C LEU A 56 7.44 -17.19 13.79
N GLU A 57 7.91 -18.14 14.60
CA GLU A 57 7.02 -19.12 15.27
C GLU A 57 5.89 -18.47 16.09
N LYS A 58 6.15 -17.29 16.66
CA LYS A 58 5.20 -16.61 17.56
C LYS A 58 4.07 -15.88 16.82
N TRP A 59 4.30 -15.41 15.59
CA TRP A 59 3.40 -14.52 14.85
C TRP A 59 3.22 -14.88 13.37
N GLY A 60 3.71 -16.04 12.93
CA GLY A 60 3.72 -16.45 11.52
C GLY A 60 2.33 -16.46 10.91
N ARG A 61 1.32 -16.94 11.66
CA ARG A 61 -0.09 -16.94 11.22
C ARG A 61 -0.64 -15.53 11.02
N GLU A 62 -0.42 -14.61 11.96
CA GLU A 62 -0.91 -13.24 11.83
C GLU A 62 -0.19 -12.52 10.67
N MET A 63 1.10 -12.79 10.49
CA MET A 63 1.86 -12.28 9.35
C MET A 63 1.38 -12.87 8.02
N ASP A 64 0.94 -14.12 7.99
CA ASP A 64 0.25 -14.72 6.83
C ASP A 64 -1.05 -14.00 6.51
N GLU A 65 -1.85 -13.64 7.52
CA GLU A 65 -3.09 -12.89 7.30
C GLU A 65 -2.83 -11.49 6.72
N VAL A 66 -1.75 -10.82 7.15
CA VAL A 66 -1.32 -9.55 6.55
C VAL A 66 -0.89 -9.75 5.09
N ALA A 67 -0.11 -10.80 4.80
CA ALA A 67 0.30 -11.13 3.43
C ALA A 67 -0.92 -11.37 2.51
N VAL A 68 -1.90 -12.14 2.99
CA VAL A 68 -3.14 -12.41 2.26
C VAL A 68 -3.91 -11.11 1.97
N ALA A 69 -4.00 -10.19 2.92
CA ALA A 69 -4.67 -8.91 2.72
C ALA A 69 -3.96 -8.05 1.65
N LEU A 70 -2.63 -8.01 1.66
CA LEU A 70 -1.83 -7.32 0.62
C LEU A 70 -2.03 -7.97 -0.77
N GLU A 71 -2.07 -9.30 -0.84
CA GLU A 71 -2.34 -10.01 -2.10
C GLU A 71 -3.75 -9.74 -2.63
N GLN A 72 -4.76 -9.70 -1.74
CA GLN A 72 -6.13 -9.34 -2.12
C GLN A 72 -6.20 -7.91 -2.66
N MET A 73 -5.49 -6.97 -2.02
CA MET A 73 -5.37 -5.59 -2.48
C MET A 73 -4.76 -5.51 -3.89
N MET A 74 -3.68 -6.25 -4.18
CA MET A 74 -3.10 -6.30 -5.52
C MET A 74 -4.03 -6.95 -6.55
N ARG A 75 -4.72 -8.03 -6.19
CA ARG A 75 -5.70 -8.67 -7.08
C ARG A 75 -6.82 -7.70 -7.43
N ARG A 76 -7.33 -6.96 -6.44
CA ARG A 76 -8.38 -5.97 -6.65
C ARG A 76 -7.90 -4.83 -7.55
N TYR A 77 -6.68 -4.35 -7.33
CA TYR A 77 -6.03 -3.37 -8.17
C TYR A 77 -5.96 -3.81 -9.64
N GLN A 78 -5.47 -5.03 -9.91
CA GLN A 78 -5.38 -5.61 -11.26
C GLN A 78 -6.77 -5.79 -11.90
N ALA A 79 -7.77 -6.23 -11.14
CA ALA A 79 -9.15 -6.30 -11.61
C ALA A 79 -9.68 -4.91 -12.01
N GLY A 80 -9.33 -3.86 -11.24
CA GLY A 80 -9.68 -2.48 -11.57
C GLY A 80 -9.15 -2.00 -12.92
N ILE A 81 -7.94 -2.42 -13.30
CA ILE A 81 -7.39 -2.15 -14.64
C ILE A 81 -8.28 -2.81 -15.71
N ALA A 82 -8.56 -4.10 -15.56
CA ALA A 82 -9.35 -4.87 -16.53
C ALA A 82 -10.79 -4.34 -16.66
N GLU A 83 -11.37 -3.92 -15.54
CA GLU A 83 -12.71 -3.33 -15.43
C GLU A 83 -12.76 -1.83 -15.81
N LYS A 84 -11.61 -1.20 -16.10
CA LYS A 84 -11.47 0.25 -16.37
C LYS A 84 -12.06 1.13 -15.25
N LYS A 85 -11.79 0.75 -14.00
CA LYS A 85 -12.30 1.43 -12.79
C LYS A 85 -11.54 2.68 -12.41
N PHE A 86 -10.41 2.93 -13.05
CA PHE A 86 -9.68 4.16 -12.93
C PHE A 86 -8.94 4.44 -14.23
N ARG A 87 -8.56 5.69 -14.44
CA ARG A 87 -7.64 6.07 -15.51
C ARG A 87 -6.25 6.28 -14.94
N GLN A 88 -5.23 5.84 -15.68
CA GLN A 88 -3.84 6.13 -15.41
C GLN A 88 -3.43 7.29 -16.32
N PHE A 89 -2.81 8.33 -15.76
CA PHE A 89 -2.32 9.47 -16.51
C PHE A 89 -0.88 9.78 -16.12
N GLU A 90 0.01 9.89 -17.10
CA GLU A 90 1.40 10.27 -16.83
C GLU A 90 1.52 11.80 -16.74
N TYR A 91 2.05 12.30 -15.63
CA TYR A 91 2.34 13.72 -15.41
C TYR A 91 3.74 13.86 -14.80
N GLU A 92 4.62 14.61 -15.48
CA GLU A 92 6.01 14.83 -15.06
C GLU A 92 6.77 13.52 -14.73
N GLY A 93 6.55 12.47 -15.52
CA GLY A 93 7.18 11.16 -15.35
C GLY A 93 6.60 10.32 -14.20
N LYS A 94 5.41 10.66 -13.69
CA LYS A 94 4.69 9.89 -12.66
C LYS A 94 3.29 9.53 -13.12
N PHE A 95 2.86 8.31 -12.84
CA PHE A 95 1.48 7.88 -13.09
C PHE A 95 0.57 8.31 -11.94
N ILE A 96 -0.36 9.20 -12.25
CA ILE A 96 -1.41 9.68 -11.36
C ILE A 96 -2.75 9.00 -11.70
N LEU A 97 -3.65 8.93 -10.71
CA LEU A 97 -5.01 8.36 -10.87
C LEU A 97 -6.06 9.49 -10.80
N PRO A 98 -6.25 10.28 -11.88
CA PRO A 98 -7.09 11.49 -11.83
C PRO A 98 -8.58 11.19 -11.66
N GLU A 99 -9.01 9.99 -12.04
CA GLU A 99 -10.38 9.55 -12.00
C GLU A 99 -10.44 8.10 -11.53
N VAL A 100 -11.05 7.89 -10.37
CA VAL A 100 -11.29 6.58 -9.77
C VAL A 100 -12.79 6.43 -9.55
N ASP A 101 -13.35 5.30 -10.01
CA ASP A 101 -14.71 4.88 -9.70
C ASP A 101 -14.88 4.83 -8.18
N LYS A 102 -15.79 5.64 -7.63
CA LYS A 102 -15.88 5.81 -6.17
C LYS A 102 -16.10 4.48 -5.42
N PRO A 103 -17.02 3.59 -5.83
CA PRO A 103 -17.17 2.29 -5.17
C PRO A 103 -15.91 1.42 -5.23
N PHE A 104 -15.14 1.50 -6.33
CA PHE A 104 -13.84 0.84 -6.42
C PHE A 104 -12.85 1.43 -5.41
N GLY A 105 -12.74 2.76 -5.35
CA GLY A 105 -11.85 3.46 -4.43
C GLY A 105 -12.19 3.19 -2.97
N ASP A 106 -13.47 3.24 -2.59
CA ASP A 106 -13.95 2.90 -1.24
C ASP A 106 -13.56 1.46 -0.86
N HIS A 107 -13.72 0.50 -1.77
CA HIS A 107 -13.32 -0.89 -1.51
C HIS A 107 -11.79 -1.05 -1.39
N MET A 108 -11.00 -0.31 -2.16
CA MET A 108 -9.55 -0.28 -1.98
C MET A 108 -9.17 0.29 -0.61
N ASP A 109 -9.89 1.29 -0.13
CA ASP A 109 -9.70 1.87 1.21
C ASP A 109 -10.06 0.86 2.31
N ASP A 110 -11.16 0.12 2.17
CA ASP A 110 -11.52 -0.95 3.10
C ASP A 110 -10.41 -2.02 3.18
N LEU A 111 -9.79 -2.37 2.04
CA LEU A 111 -8.66 -3.31 2.01
C LEU A 111 -7.41 -2.73 2.68
N LYS A 112 -7.13 -1.43 2.50
CA LYS A 112 -6.02 -0.74 3.20
C LYS A 112 -6.24 -0.78 4.71
N ILE A 113 -7.42 -0.38 5.17
CA ILE A 113 -7.81 -0.38 6.60
C ILE A 113 -7.69 -1.78 7.18
N THR A 114 -8.28 -2.78 6.52
CA THR A 114 -8.20 -4.20 6.95
C THR A 114 -6.75 -4.66 7.08
N THR A 115 -5.88 -4.27 6.15
CA THR A 115 -4.46 -4.62 6.21
C THR A 115 -3.76 -3.98 7.41
N LEU A 116 -4.04 -2.71 7.69
CA LEU A 116 -3.50 -1.98 8.85
C LEU A 116 -3.98 -2.58 10.17
N GLU A 117 -5.26 -2.92 10.28
CA GLU A 117 -5.84 -3.58 11.45
C GLU A 117 -5.17 -4.92 11.73
N LYS A 118 -4.96 -5.74 10.68
CA LYS A 118 -4.23 -7.00 10.80
C LYS A 118 -2.78 -6.80 11.25
N MET A 119 -2.10 -5.79 10.71
CA MET A 119 -0.75 -5.45 11.16
C MET A 119 -0.73 -5.00 12.63
N ASN A 120 -1.74 -4.25 13.07
CA ASN A 120 -1.87 -3.82 14.46
C ASN A 120 -2.05 -4.99 15.44
N VAL A 121 -2.67 -6.09 15.03
CA VAL A 121 -2.70 -7.33 15.82
C VAL A 121 -1.29 -7.88 16.04
N VAL A 122 -0.44 -7.88 14.98
CA VAL A 122 0.96 -8.29 15.10
C VAL A 122 1.74 -7.36 16.03
N LEU A 123 1.59 -6.04 15.85
CA LEU A 123 2.28 -5.03 16.65
C LEU A 123 1.91 -5.12 18.14
N ALA A 124 0.62 -5.32 18.45
CA ALA A 124 0.17 -5.51 19.82
C ALA A 124 0.81 -6.76 20.46
N LYS A 125 0.90 -7.88 19.74
CA LYS A 125 1.60 -9.10 20.21
C LYS A 125 3.10 -8.90 20.38
N ALA A 126 3.68 -7.99 19.60
CA ALA A 126 5.07 -7.56 19.70
C ALA A 126 5.30 -6.48 20.76
N LYS A 127 4.25 -5.95 21.40
CA LYS A 127 4.29 -4.80 22.34
C LYS A 127 4.87 -3.54 21.69
N LEU A 128 4.51 -3.29 20.43
CA LEU A 128 4.87 -2.11 19.66
C LEU A 128 3.65 -1.20 19.51
N ASP A 129 3.90 0.09 19.24
CA ASP A 129 2.85 1.08 19.01
C ASP A 129 2.03 0.74 17.76
N PRO A 130 0.70 0.98 17.78
CA PRO A 130 -0.15 0.72 16.65
C PRO A 130 0.04 1.75 15.52
N LEU A 131 -0.24 1.32 14.30
CA LEU A 131 -0.37 2.18 13.13
C LEU A 131 -1.74 2.89 13.13
N PRO A 132 -1.82 4.14 12.66
CA PRO A 132 -3.09 4.80 12.45
C PRO A 132 -3.89 4.09 11.35
N VAL A 133 -5.18 3.85 11.60
CA VAL A 133 -6.10 3.21 10.64
C VAL A 133 -6.93 4.23 9.86
N GLU A 134 -6.94 5.49 10.28
CA GLU A 134 -7.61 6.56 9.56
C GLU A 134 -6.83 6.94 8.31
N LEU A 135 -7.49 6.86 7.15
CA LEU A 135 -6.91 7.29 5.88
C LEU A 135 -7.06 8.81 5.72
N GLY A 136 -5.94 9.47 5.44
CA GLY A 136 -5.87 10.87 5.08
C GLY A 136 -6.73 11.15 3.84
N ARG A 137 -7.58 12.18 3.95
CA ARG A 137 -8.46 12.67 2.88
C ARG A 137 -7.90 13.90 2.16
N ASP A 138 -6.72 14.37 2.56
CA ASP A 138 -6.10 15.54 1.95
C ASP A 138 -5.67 15.22 0.51
N VAL A 139 -6.31 15.94 -0.42
CA VAL A 139 -6.11 15.75 -1.85
C VAL A 139 -4.90 16.56 -2.29
N TRP A 140 -3.83 15.92 -2.72
CA TRP A 140 -2.93 16.61 -3.65
C TRP A 140 -3.60 16.59 -5.02
N ARG A 141 -4.13 17.75 -5.45
CA ARG A 141 -4.52 17.97 -6.84
C ARG A 141 -3.42 18.79 -7.51
N PRO A 142 -2.84 18.34 -8.63
CA PRO A 142 -2.07 19.25 -9.48
C PRO A 142 -3.02 20.37 -9.93
N ARG A 143 -2.55 21.63 -9.93
CA ARG A 143 -3.33 22.75 -10.43
C ARG A 143 -3.62 22.51 -11.91
N ASN A 144 -4.84 22.08 -12.21
CA ASN A 144 -5.50 22.05 -13.50
C ASN A 144 -4.60 21.64 -14.72
N PRO A 145 -4.50 20.33 -15.06
CA PRO A 145 -3.68 19.88 -16.19
C PRO A 145 -4.22 20.30 -17.58
N SER A 146 -5.38 20.97 -17.65
CA SER A 146 -6.04 21.36 -18.91
C SER A 146 -5.92 22.84 -19.29
N LYS A 147 -5.13 23.65 -18.57
CA LYS A 147 -4.84 25.04 -18.96
C LYS A 147 -3.36 25.20 -19.32
N PRO A 148 -3.01 25.54 -20.59
CA PRO A 148 -1.66 26.00 -20.88
C PRO A 148 -1.39 27.31 -20.14
N PRO A 149 -0.13 27.59 -19.73
CA PRO A 149 0.22 28.84 -19.08
C PRO A 149 -0.07 30.01 -20.03
N SER A 150 -0.71 31.03 -19.47
CA SER A 150 -1.05 32.32 -20.10
C SER A 150 0.18 33.08 -20.56
#